data_AF-A0A519LW14-F1
#
_entry.id   AF-A0A519LW14-F1
#
_cell.length_a   1.000
_cell.length_b   1.000
_cell.length_c   1.000
_cell.angle_alpha   90.00
_cell.angle_beta   90.00
_cell.angle_gamma   90.00
#
_symmetry.space_group_name_H-M   'P 1'
#
loop_
_entity.id
_entity.type
_entity.pdbx_description
1 polymer ?
#
loop_
_entity_poly.entity_id
_entity_poly.type
_entity_poly.pdbx_seq_one_letter_code
_entity_poly.pdbx_strand_id
1 'polypeptide(L)'
;MSIPSRVKLIDVGPRDGLQNEKSPVPAEVKIALVHRLQDAGLKEIEVTSYVSPKWVPQMADNHEVMQGVNRVAGVRYSVLTPNLKGYEAAVADRPDEIVVFGSASEAFSQKNINCSIAESIERFAPVVEAALAAGIGVRGAMSCTVGCPYEGEIAPERVEYLAGLLQGIGVQRVDVADTIGVGTPRKVQRALEA
;
A
#
# COMPACT_ATOMS: atom_id res chain seq x y z
N MET A 1 14.07 -22.21 -7.52
CA MET A 1 13.72 -21.65 -6.20
C MET A 1 13.07 -22.74 -5.37
N SER A 2 13.52 -22.94 -4.12
CA SER A 2 12.81 -23.80 -3.18
C SER A 2 11.59 -23.05 -2.63
N ILE A 3 10.46 -23.74 -2.47
CA ILE A 3 9.24 -23.15 -1.91
C ILE A 3 9.49 -22.87 -0.42
N PRO A 4 9.13 -21.68 0.10
CA PRO A 4 9.30 -21.38 1.52
C PRO A 4 8.38 -22.26 2.38
N SER A 5 8.85 -22.67 3.55
CA SER A 5 8.06 -23.46 4.52
C SER A 5 7.01 -22.63 5.27
N ARG A 6 7.06 -21.29 5.13
CA ARG A 6 6.13 -20.35 5.76
C ARG A 6 5.93 -19.13 4.87
N VAL A 7 4.68 -18.67 4.78
CA VAL A 7 4.28 -17.42 4.09
C VAL A 7 3.59 -16.51 5.09
N LYS A 8 3.73 -15.20 4.89
CA LYS A 8 2.91 -14.18 5.57
C LYS A 8 1.88 -13.67 4.58
N LEU A 9 0.62 -13.66 5.00
CA LEU A 9 -0.46 -13.05 4.24
C LEU A 9 -0.71 -11.66 4.81
N ILE A 10 -0.77 -10.68 3.92
CA ILE A 10 -1.21 -9.31 4.22
C ILE A 10 -2.60 -9.20 3.62
N ASP A 11 -3.62 -9.03 4.45
CA ASP A 11 -4.97 -8.82 3.96
C ASP A 11 -5.20 -7.33 3.69
N VAL A 12 -5.55 -7.01 2.45
CA VAL A 12 -5.80 -5.64 2.00
C VAL A 12 -7.29 -5.37 1.75
N GLY A 13 -8.17 -6.32 2.07
CA GLY A 13 -9.61 -6.23 1.86
C GLY A 13 -10.25 -4.97 2.47
N PRO A 14 -9.97 -4.63 3.74
CA PRO A 14 -10.55 -3.45 4.39
C PRO A 14 -10.16 -2.11 3.73
N ARG A 15 -8.99 -2.04 3.08
CA ARG A 15 -8.53 -0.86 2.34
C ARG A 15 -8.70 -1.02 0.84
N ASP A 16 -7.82 -1.77 0.19
CA ASP A 16 -7.74 -1.88 -1.27
C ASP A 16 -8.99 -2.52 -1.87
N GLY A 17 -9.55 -3.52 -1.19
CA GLY A 17 -10.83 -4.12 -1.59
C GLY A 17 -11.96 -3.10 -1.54
N LEU A 18 -12.27 -2.59 -0.35
CA LEU A 18 -13.39 -1.66 -0.14
C LEU A 18 -13.23 -0.32 -0.87
N GLN A 19 -12.01 0.15 -1.10
CA GLN A 19 -11.76 1.35 -1.90
C GLN A 19 -12.26 1.21 -3.34
N ASN A 20 -12.19 0.01 -3.91
CA ASN A 20 -12.61 -0.27 -5.29
C ASN A 20 -14.05 -0.77 -5.38
N GLU A 21 -14.75 -0.93 -4.26
CA GLU A 21 -16.17 -1.28 -4.24
C GLU A 21 -17.06 -0.08 -4.60
N LYS A 22 -18.11 -0.35 -5.37
CA LYS A 22 -19.04 0.68 -5.84
C LYS A 22 -19.93 1.21 -4.72
N SER A 23 -20.29 0.36 -3.78
CA SER A 23 -21.19 0.69 -2.69
C SER A 23 -20.39 1.12 -1.45
N PRO A 24 -20.75 2.25 -0.81
CA PRO A 24 -20.14 2.61 0.44
C PRO A 24 -20.48 1.58 1.51
N VAL A 25 -19.50 1.25 2.35
CA VAL A 25 -19.65 0.34 3.48
C VAL A 25 -19.51 1.17 4.77
N PRO A 26 -20.48 1.10 5.71
CA PRO A 26 -20.40 1.82 6.97
C PRO A 26 -19.18 1.42 7.83
N ALA A 27 -18.71 2.35 8.66
CA ALA A 27 -17.53 2.14 9.50
C ALA A 27 -17.66 0.94 10.43
N GLU A 28 -18.83 0.71 11.03
CA GLU A 28 -19.07 -0.43 11.91
C GLU A 28 -18.89 -1.78 11.20
N VAL A 29 -19.24 -1.84 9.91
CA VAL A 29 -19.06 -3.04 9.09
C VAL A 29 -17.59 -3.25 8.74
N LYS A 30 -16.85 -2.17 8.45
CA LYS A 30 -15.39 -2.20 8.22
C LYS A 30 -14.64 -2.67 9.46
N ILE A 31 -14.99 -2.15 10.63
CA ILE A 31 -14.43 -2.55 11.92
C ILE A 31 -14.69 -4.05 12.15
N ALA A 32 -15.93 -4.50 11.96
CA ALA A 32 -16.28 -5.92 12.11
C ALA A 32 -15.53 -6.83 11.13
N LEU A 33 -15.26 -6.37 9.91
CA LEU A 33 -14.42 -7.08 8.95
C LEU A 33 -12.99 -7.24 9.48
N VAL A 34 -12.36 -6.18 9.98
CA VAL A 34 -11.00 -6.25 10.56
C VAL A 34 -10.96 -7.23 11.74
N HIS A 35 -11.97 -7.24 12.62
CA HIS A 35 -12.03 -8.21 13.73
C HIS A 35 -12.11 -9.65 13.24
N ARG A 36 -12.94 -9.92 12.23
CA ARG A 36 -13.02 -11.27 11.63
C ARG A 36 -11.71 -11.72 11.00
N LEU A 37 -10.96 -10.79 10.40
CA LEU A 37 -9.63 -11.08 9.83
C LEU A 37 -8.61 -11.39 10.95
N GLN A 38 -8.68 -10.69 12.08
CA GLN A 38 -7.87 -11.01 13.27
C GLN A 38 -8.20 -12.41 13.80
N ASP A 39 -9.50 -12.73 13.95
CA ASP A 39 -9.99 -14.02 14.45
C ASP A 39 -9.61 -15.18 13.52
N ALA A 40 -9.52 -14.92 12.21
CA ALA A 40 -9.00 -15.87 11.22
C ALA A 40 -7.49 -16.12 11.34
N GLY A 41 -6.78 -15.36 12.20
CA GLY A 41 -5.37 -15.55 12.51
C GLY A 41 -4.40 -14.69 11.68
N LEU A 42 -4.90 -13.75 10.88
CA LEU A 42 -4.03 -12.85 10.11
C LEU A 42 -3.17 -11.99 11.03
N LYS A 43 -1.93 -11.75 10.61
CA LYS A 43 -0.91 -11.00 11.37
C LYS A 43 -0.58 -9.65 10.75
N GLU A 44 -0.99 -9.40 9.51
CA GLU A 44 -0.82 -8.12 8.85
C GLU A 44 -2.12 -7.79 8.11
N ILE A 45 -2.72 -6.65 8.44
CA ILE A 45 -4.00 -6.19 7.89
C ILE A 45 -3.85 -4.72 7.50
N GLU A 46 -4.16 -4.39 6.25
CA GLU A 46 -4.23 -3.03 5.79
C GLU A 46 -5.65 -2.49 5.99
N VAL A 47 -5.80 -1.61 6.98
CA VAL A 47 -7.10 -1.28 7.58
C VAL A 47 -7.81 -0.19 6.79
N THR A 48 -7.10 0.87 6.41
CA THR A 48 -7.72 2.05 5.78
C THR A 48 -6.68 2.93 5.08
N SER A 49 -7.12 4.05 4.52
CA SER A 49 -6.28 5.05 3.87
C SER A 49 -6.62 6.48 4.31
N TYR A 50 -5.57 7.27 4.51
CA TYR A 50 -5.64 8.71 4.79
C TYR A 50 -5.50 9.54 3.50
N VAL A 51 -6.22 9.11 2.47
CA VAL A 51 -6.44 9.85 1.23
C VAL A 51 -7.50 10.93 1.40
N SER A 52 -7.57 11.86 0.46
CA SER A 52 -8.64 12.86 0.46
C SER A 52 -10.00 12.19 0.27
N PRO A 53 -10.97 12.41 1.18
CA PRO A 53 -12.33 11.86 1.05
C PRO A 53 -13.08 12.42 -0.16
N LYS A 54 -12.62 13.56 -0.71
CA LYS A 54 -13.15 14.10 -1.98
C LYS A 54 -12.86 13.16 -3.15
N TRP A 55 -11.69 12.51 -3.15
CA TRP A 55 -11.25 11.64 -4.25
C TRP A 55 -11.63 10.18 -3.99
N VAL A 56 -11.60 9.76 -2.72
CA VAL A 56 -11.89 8.39 -2.31
C VAL A 56 -12.86 8.42 -1.12
N PRO A 57 -14.17 8.66 -1.36
CA PRO A 57 -15.16 8.76 -0.30
C PRO A 57 -15.33 7.46 0.49
N GLN A 58 -15.00 6.31 -0.10
CA GLN A 58 -15.01 5.01 0.56
C GLN A 58 -14.12 4.97 1.80
N MET A 59 -13.05 5.77 1.86
CA MET A 59 -12.07 5.79 2.96
C MET A 59 -12.24 7.02 3.88
N ALA A 60 -13.37 7.74 3.79
CA ALA A 60 -13.59 8.97 4.54
C ALA A 60 -13.72 8.78 6.06
N ASP A 61 -14.09 7.57 6.50
CA ASP A 61 -14.27 7.17 7.90
C ASP A 61 -12.99 6.55 8.51
N ASN A 62 -11.81 6.83 7.94
CA ASN A 62 -10.53 6.26 8.36
C ASN A 62 -10.26 6.37 9.88
N HIS A 63 -10.47 7.54 10.48
CA HIS A 63 -10.32 7.77 11.92
C HIS A 63 -11.28 6.90 12.74
N GLU A 64 -12.55 6.86 12.37
CA GLU A 64 -13.58 6.07 13.06
C GLU A 64 -13.24 4.58 13.01
N VAL A 65 -12.83 4.08 11.84
CA VAL A 65 -12.43 2.68 11.67
C VAL A 65 -11.20 2.36 12.53
N MET A 66 -10.14 3.17 12.46
CA MET A 66 -8.92 2.90 13.22
C MET A 66 -9.14 2.96 14.73
N GLN A 67 -10.01 3.86 15.21
CA GLN A 67 -10.36 3.98 16.63
C GLN A 67 -11.29 2.88 17.11
N GLY A 68 -12.14 2.33 16.23
CA GLY A 68 -13.03 1.22 16.54
C GLY A 68 -12.37 -0.16 16.50
N VAL A 69 -11.16 -0.29 15.94
CA VAL A 69 -10.43 -1.55 15.88
C VAL A 69 -9.84 -1.91 17.25
N ASN A 70 -10.39 -2.96 17.88
CA ASN A 70 -9.76 -3.63 19.02
C ASN A 70 -8.48 -4.35 18.56
N ARG A 71 -7.32 -3.84 18.96
CA ARG A 71 -6.03 -4.36 18.51
C ARG A 71 -5.66 -5.64 19.25
N VAL A 72 -5.37 -6.70 18.49
CA VAL A 72 -4.81 -7.96 18.99
C VAL A 72 -3.28 -7.91 19.00
N ALA A 73 -2.65 -8.35 20.09
CA ALA A 73 -1.20 -8.40 20.22
C ALA A 73 -0.55 -9.26 19.13
N GLY A 74 0.53 -8.76 18.53
CA GLY A 74 1.25 -9.43 17.45
C GLY A 74 0.59 -9.35 16.07
N VAL A 75 -0.50 -8.58 15.92
CA VAL A 75 -1.07 -8.20 14.62
C VAL A 75 -0.62 -6.78 14.29
N ARG A 76 -0.15 -6.57 13.06
CA ARG A 76 0.26 -5.29 12.50
C ARG A 76 -0.90 -4.69 11.71
N TYR A 77 -1.25 -3.44 12.01
CA TYR A 77 -2.27 -2.67 11.32
C TYR A 77 -1.60 -1.57 10.48
N SER A 78 -1.66 -1.73 9.16
CA SER A 78 -1.09 -0.77 8.23
C SER A 78 -2.15 0.16 7.63
N VAL A 79 -1.75 1.36 7.27
CA VAL A 79 -2.63 2.36 6.61
C VAL A 79 -1.91 3.06 5.46
N LEU A 80 -2.63 3.37 4.38
CA LEU A 80 -2.05 4.06 3.23
C LEU A 80 -1.99 5.58 3.46
N THR A 81 -0.81 6.18 3.30
CA THR A 81 -0.57 7.62 3.50
C THR A 81 0.02 8.25 2.23
N PRO A 82 -0.80 8.97 1.42
CA PRO A 82 -0.37 9.44 0.10
C PRO A 82 0.51 10.72 0.13
N ASN A 83 0.65 11.37 1.28
CA ASN A 83 1.42 12.60 1.46
C ASN A 83 1.58 12.90 2.97
N LEU A 84 2.34 13.96 3.29
CA LEU A 84 2.62 14.36 4.66
C LEU A 84 1.36 14.69 5.47
N LYS A 85 0.38 15.38 4.86
CA LYS A 85 -0.90 15.69 5.54
C LYS A 85 -1.67 14.42 5.90
N GLY A 86 -1.70 13.44 5.00
CA GLY A 86 -2.31 12.13 5.26
C GLY A 86 -1.58 11.38 6.38
N TYR A 87 -0.25 11.45 6.40
CA TYR A 87 0.56 10.89 7.48
C TYR A 87 0.30 11.55 8.83
N GLU A 88 0.31 12.89 8.88
CA GLU A 88 0.02 13.66 10.11
C GLU A 88 -1.35 13.28 10.70
N ALA A 89 -2.37 13.11 9.84
CA ALA A 89 -3.67 12.61 10.26
C ALA A 89 -3.59 11.16 10.78
N ALA A 90 -2.87 10.28 10.08
CA ALA A 90 -2.74 8.87 10.45
C ALA A 90 -2.07 8.66 11.81
N VAL A 91 -1.04 9.43 12.14
CA VAL A 91 -0.26 9.26 13.38
C VAL A 91 -1.14 9.36 14.63
N ALA A 92 -2.19 10.18 14.60
CA ALA A 92 -3.14 10.30 15.71
C ALA A 92 -3.83 8.96 16.05
N ASP A 93 -4.01 8.09 15.06
CA ASP A 93 -4.65 6.77 15.25
C ASP A 93 -3.64 5.62 15.39
N ARG A 94 -2.35 5.94 15.50
CA ARG A 94 -1.27 5.00 15.86
C ARG A 94 -1.21 3.76 14.95
N PRO A 95 -1.01 3.90 13.63
CA PRO A 95 -0.73 2.76 12.76
C PRO A 95 0.61 2.10 13.15
N ASP A 96 0.73 0.79 12.98
CA ASP A 96 2.02 0.09 13.19
C ASP A 96 2.95 0.24 11.97
N GLU A 97 2.35 0.49 10.81
CA GLU A 97 3.04 0.65 9.53
C GLU A 97 2.25 1.61 8.63
N ILE A 98 2.95 2.46 7.88
CA ILE A 98 2.36 3.20 6.78
C ILE A 98 2.74 2.58 5.45
N VAL A 99 1.86 2.75 4.47
CA VAL A 99 2.06 2.33 3.10
C VAL A 99 2.20 3.58 2.23
N VAL A 100 3.34 3.69 1.55
CA VAL A 100 3.57 4.62 0.43
C VAL A 100 3.49 3.83 -0.88
N PHE A 101 3.35 4.50 -2.02
CA PHE A 101 3.16 3.79 -3.28
C PHE A 101 3.92 4.45 -4.44
N GLY A 102 4.30 3.63 -5.42
CA GLY A 102 4.93 4.06 -6.66
C GLY A 102 4.40 3.26 -7.84
N SER A 103 4.78 3.65 -9.05
CA SER A 103 4.42 2.98 -10.30
C SER A 103 5.67 2.68 -11.11
N ALA A 104 5.77 1.48 -11.66
CA ALA A 104 6.85 1.13 -12.60
C ALA A 104 6.64 1.75 -14.01
N SER A 105 5.52 2.48 -14.19
CA SER A 105 5.15 3.18 -15.43
C SER A 105 5.05 4.69 -15.22
N GLU A 106 5.70 5.46 -16.10
CA GLU A 106 5.67 6.93 -16.09
C GLU A 106 4.28 7.46 -16.45
N ALA A 107 3.67 6.93 -17.51
CA ALA A 107 2.32 7.31 -17.94
C ALA A 107 1.28 7.05 -16.84
N PHE A 108 1.43 5.95 -16.10
CA PHE A 108 0.54 5.67 -14.97
C PHE A 108 0.79 6.63 -13.81
N SER A 109 2.05 6.94 -13.48
CA SER A 109 2.39 7.94 -12.45
C SER A 109 1.81 9.32 -12.80
N GLN A 110 2.04 9.79 -14.03
CA GLN A 110 1.53 11.07 -14.52
C GLN A 110 0.00 11.14 -14.46
N LYS A 111 -0.71 10.07 -14.85
CA LYS A 111 -2.19 10.08 -14.82
C LYS A 111 -2.78 10.00 -13.41
N ASN A 112 -2.14 9.30 -12.48
CA ASN A 112 -2.69 9.08 -11.14
C ASN A 112 -2.29 10.17 -10.14
N ILE A 113 -1.07 10.67 -10.22
CA ILE A 113 -0.51 11.60 -9.24
C ILE A 113 0.14 12.86 -9.85
N ASN A 114 0.08 13.00 -11.18
CA ASN A 114 0.51 14.18 -11.93
C ASN A 114 1.98 14.57 -11.70
N CYS A 115 2.85 13.57 -11.63
CA CYS A 115 4.30 13.71 -11.59
C CYS A 115 4.98 12.44 -12.12
N SER A 116 6.29 12.54 -12.38
CA SER A 116 7.14 11.40 -12.74
C SER A 116 7.32 10.44 -11.58
N ILE A 117 7.88 9.26 -11.87
CA ILE A 117 8.25 8.28 -10.85
C ILE A 117 9.22 8.90 -9.84
N ALA A 118 10.31 9.53 -10.30
CA ALA A 118 11.32 10.11 -9.43
C ALA A 118 10.75 11.20 -8.50
N GLU A 119 9.99 12.14 -9.07
CA GLU A 119 9.32 13.20 -8.30
C GLU A 119 8.32 12.63 -7.28
N SER A 120 7.64 11.52 -7.60
CA SER A 120 6.74 10.87 -6.65
C SER A 120 7.50 10.36 -5.43
N ILE A 121 8.66 9.74 -5.62
CA ILE A 121 9.47 9.21 -4.53
C ILE A 121 10.06 10.34 -3.69
N GLU A 122 10.51 11.43 -4.31
CA GLU A 122 10.96 12.63 -3.59
C GLU A 122 9.86 13.20 -2.69
N ARG A 123 8.60 13.17 -3.14
CA ARG A 123 7.44 13.61 -2.33
C ARG A 123 7.14 12.66 -1.17
N PHE A 124 7.50 11.38 -1.29
CA PHE A 124 7.35 10.39 -0.21
C PHE A 124 8.51 10.41 0.78
N ALA A 125 9.71 10.84 0.38
CA ALA A 125 10.88 10.90 1.27
C ALA A 125 10.60 11.54 2.65
N PRO A 126 10.00 12.75 2.76
CA PRO A 126 9.71 13.34 4.07
C PRO A 126 8.65 12.57 4.87
N VAL A 127 7.74 11.85 4.20
CA VAL A 127 6.73 11.00 4.87
C VAL A 127 7.39 9.78 5.49
N VAL A 128 8.28 9.13 4.72
CA VAL A 128 9.03 7.95 5.17
C VAL A 128 9.97 8.33 6.31
N GLU A 129 10.70 9.43 6.19
CA GLU A 129 11.57 9.95 7.26
C GLU A 129 10.78 10.19 8.55
N ALA A 130 9.65 10.90 8.47
CA ALA A 130 8.84 11.21 9.64
C ALA A 130 8.26 9.95 10.30
N ALA A 131 7.80 8.97 9.52
CA ALA A 131 7.28 7.71 10.03
C ALA A 131 8.36 6.90 10.76
N LEU A 132 9.54 6.77 10.15
CA LEU A 132 10.66 6.05 10.77
C LEU A 132 11.16 6.74 12.04
N ALA A 133 11.22 8.07 12.06
CA ALA A 133 11.56 8.85 13.25
C ALA A 133 10.56 8.65 14.39
N ALA A 134 9.30 8.37 14.08
CA ALA A 134 8.25 8.02 15.05
C ALA A 134 8.21 6.52 15.42
N GLY A 135 9.10 5.70 14.86
CA GLY A 135 9.13 4.25 15.09
C GLY A 135 8.03 3.47 14.37
N ILE A 136 7.38 4.07 13.36
CA ILE A 136 6.35 3.45 12.53
C ILE A 136 7.01 2.76 11.34
N GLY A 137 6.61 1.52 11.05
CA GLY A 137 7.15 0.78 9.89
C GLY A 137 6.73 1.40 8.56
N VAL A 138 7.48 1.12 7.49
CA VAL A 138 7.15 1.65 6.15
C VAL A 138 7.23 0.57 5.08
N ARG A 139 6.13 0.42 4.33
CA ARG A 139 6.00 -0.46 3.17
C ARG A 139 5.75 0.35 1.89
N GLY A 140 6.32 -0.07 0.78
CA GLY A 140 6.15 0.54 -0.54
C GLY A 140 5.36 -0.37 -1.49
N ALA A 141 4.17 0.04 -1.91
CA ALA A 141 3.42 -0.69 -2.93
C ALA A 141 3.84 -0.26 -4.34
N MET A 142 4.35 -1.19 -5.16
CA MET A 142 4.75 -0.92 -6.54
C MET A 142 3.66 -1.40 -7.51
N SER A 143 3.03 -0.44 -8.19
CA SER A 143 2.00 -0.69 -9.20
C SER A 143 2.61 -0.88 -10.60
N CYS A 144 1.83 -1.48 -11.50
CA CYS A 144 2.20 -1.73 -12.90
C CYS A 144 3.49 -2.53 -13.11
N THR A 145 3.87 -3.42 -12.18
CA THR A 145 5.17 -4.11 -12.23
C THR A 145 5.28 -5.17 -13.33
N VAL A 146 4.15 -5.63 -13.87
CA VAL A 146 4.10 -6.65 -14.93
C VAL A 146 3.33 -6.20 -16.17
N GLY A 147 2.93 -4.93 -16.21
CA GLY A 147 2.16 -4.33 -17.29
C GLY A 147 1.43 -3.08 -16.84
N CYS A 148 1.16 -2.18 -17.79
CA CYS A 148 0.50 -0.91 -17.57
C CYS A 148 -0.67 -0.74 -18.56
N PRO A 149 -1.83 -0.20 -18.13
CA PRO A 149 -2.96 0.05 -19.02
C PRO A 149 -2.71 1.17 -20.06
N TYR A 150 -1.59 1.90 -19.95
CA TYR A 150 -1.25 3.04 -20.81
C TYR A 150 0.00 2.78 -21.66
N GLU A 151 1.07 2.24 -21.06
CA GLU A 151 2.34 1.95 -21.75
C GLU A 151 2.41 0.52 -22.29
N GLY A 152 1.50 -0.36 -21.85
CA GLY A 152 1.52 -1.77 -22.23
C GLY A 152 2.59 -2.54 -21.42
N GLU A 153 3.60 -3.06 -22.11
CA GLU A 153 4.65 -3.86 -21.49
C GLU A 153 5.57 -3.00 -20.61
N ILE A 154 5.92 -3.52 -19.44
CA ILE A 154 6.86 -2.89 -18.50
C ILE A 154 8.10 -3.75 -18.39
N ALA A 155 9.26 -3.13 -18.61
CA ALA A 155 10.55 -3.79 -18.55
C ALA A 155 10.93 -4.09 -17.08
N PRO A 156 11.48 -5.27 -16.74
CA PRO A 156 11.85 -5.61 -15.36
C PRO A 156 12.79 -4.60 -14.69
N GLU A 157 13.66 -3.96 -15.45
CA GLU A 157 14.60 -2.93 -14.98
C GLU A 157 13.87 -1.69 -14.43
N ARG A 158 12.61 -1.45 -14.85
CA ARG A 158 11.77 -0.40 -14.24
C ARG A 158 11.29 -0.77 -12.85
N VAL A 159 11.10 -2.06 -12.58
CA VAL A 159 10.74 -2.58 -11.26
C VAL A 159 11.95 -2.47 -10.33
N GLU A 160 13.13 -2.89 -10.78
CA GLU A 160 14.40 -2.72 -10.07
C GLU A 160 14.65 -1.24 -9.74
N TYR A 161 14.52 -0.36 -10.74
CA TYR A 161 14.70 1.08 -10.56
C TYR A 161 13.78 1.65 -9.48
N LEU A 162 12.48 1.33 -9.54
CA LEU A 162 11.52 1.80 -8.54
C LEU A 162 11.81 1.24 -7.14
N ALA A 163 12.15 -0.05 -7.05
CA ALA A 163 12.52 -0.68 -5.78
C ALA A 163 13.75 -0.01 -5.16
N GLY A 164 14.77 0.29 -5.98
CA GLY A 164 15.97 1.02 -5.57
C GLY A 164 15.67 2.44 -5.08
N LEU A 165 14.76 3.16 -5.75
CA LEU A 165 14.33 4.49 -5.31
C LEU A 165 13.59 4.44 -3.96
N LEU A 166 12.65 3.50 -3.78
CA LEU A 166 11.92 3.31 -2.52
C LEU A 166 12.87 2.92 -1.38
N GLN A 167 13.81 2.01 -1.64
CA GLN A 167 14.86 1.65 -0.69
C GLN A 167 15.71 2.85 -0.32
N GLY A 168 16.07 3.69 -1.30
CA GLY A 168 16.89 4.89 -1.10
C GLY A 168 16.30 5.91 -0.13
N ILE A 169 14.97 5.96 0.00
CA ILE A 169 14.28 6.82 0.98
C ILE A 169 13.97 6.13 2.31
N GLY A 170 14.39 4.88 2.50
CA GLY A 170 14.26 4.14 3.76
C GLY A 170 13.07 3.18 3.86
N VAL A 171 12.35 2.92 2.75
CA VAL A 171 11.28 1.90 2.74
C VAL A 171 11.87 0.52 3.07
N GLN A 172 11.24 -0.19 4.00
CA GLN A 172 11.78 -1.43 4.57
C GLN A 172 11.33 -2.68 3.80
N ARG A 173 10.18 -2.62 3.13
CA ARG A 173 9.57 -3.71 2.37
C ARG A 173 8.86 -3.16 1.15
N VAL A 174 8.90 -3.87 0.03
CA VAL A 174 8.16 -3.51 -1.18
C VAL A 174 7.22 -4.62 -1.63
N ASP A 175 6.05 -4.25 -2.14
CA ASP A 175 5.09 -5.15 -2.76
C ASP A 175 5.20 -5.04 -4.29
N VAL A 176 5.33 -6.17 -4.98
CA VAL A 176 5.35 -6.24 -6.45
C VAL A 176 3.94 -6.58 -6.94
N ALA A 177 3.20 -5.59 -7.44
CA ALA A 177 1.79 -5.76 -7.78
C ALA A 177 1.53 -5.78 -9.29
N ASP A 178 0.71 -6.75 -9.71
CA ASP A 178 0.03 -6.78 -11.01
C ASP A 178 -1.30 -6.03 -10.91
N THR A 179 -1.25 -4.70 -11.07
CA THR A 179 -2.40 -3.82 -10.84
C THR A 179 -3.60 -4.12 -11.73
N ILE A 180 -3.38 -4.67 -12.93
CA ILE A 180 -4.43 -4.89 -13.94
C ILE A 180 -4.67 -6.36 -14.26
N GLY A 181 -3.95 -7.29 -13.62
CA GLY A 181 -4.15 -8.73 -13.80
C GLY A 181 -3.69 -9.27 -15.15
N VAL A 182 -2.71 -8.64 -15.82
CA VAL A 182 -2.20 -9.06 -17.15
C VAL A 182 -0.94 -9.91 -17.06
N GLY A 183 -0.46 -10.17 -15.85
CA GLY A 183 0.72 -10.96 -15.56
C GLY A 183 0.58 -12.40 -16.02
N THR A 184 1.69 -12.97 -16.46
CA THR A 184 1.85 -14.41 -16.68
C THR A 184 3.01 -14.91 -15.81
N PRO A 185 3.13 -16.22 -15.53
CA PRO A 185 4.17 -16.73 -14.63
C PRO A 185 5.58 -16.26 -14.98
N ARG A 186 5.91 -16.14 -16.27
CA ARG A 186 7.24 -15.66 -16.72
C ARG A 186 7.42 -14.15 -16.56
N LYS A 187 6.37 -13.34 -16.74
CA LYS A 187 6.44 -11.89 -16.49
C LYS A 187 6.64 -11.61 -15.01
N VAL A 188 5.86 -12.27 -14.15
CA VAL A 188 5.99 -12.14 -12.69
C VAL A 188 7.36 -12.61 -12.23
N GLN A 189 7.85 -13.75 -12.73
CA GLN A 189 9.20 -14.23 -12.41
C GLN A 189 10.28 -13.19 -12.73
N ARG A 190 10.24 -12.60 -13.94
CA ARG A 190 11.23 -11.58 -14.34
C ARG A 190 11.15 -10.32 -13.48
N ALA A 191 9.95 -9.87 -13.12
CA ALA A 191 9.78 -8.71 -12.24
C ALA A 191 10.31 -8.95 -10.82
N LEU A 192 10.25 -10.19 -10.31
CA LEU A 192 10.78 -10.57 -9.00
C LEU A 192 12.29 -10.85 -8.99
N GLU A 193 12.87 -11.21 -10.14
CA GLU A 193 14.31 -11.52 -10.30
C GLU A 193 15.16 -10.28 -10.62
N ALA A 194 14.53 -9.18 -11.05
CA ALA A 194 15.17 -7.88 -11.25
C ALA A 194 15.58 -7.26 -9.91
#